data_AF-A0A8M1KAS9-F1
#
_entry.id   AF-A0A8M1KAS9-F1
#
_cell.length_a   1.000
_cell.length_b   1.000
_cell.length_c   1.000
_cell.angle_alpha   90.00
_cell.angle_beta   90.00
_cell.angle_gamma   90.00
#
_symmetry.space_group_name_H-M   'P 1'
#
loop_
_entity.id
_entity.type
_entity.pdbx_description
1 polymer ?
#
loop_
_entity_poly.entity_id
_entity_poly.type
_entity_poly.pdbx_seq_one_letter_code
_entity_poly.pdbx_strand_id
1 'polypeptide(L)'
;MQTSPRDCLPVDLTCPITPFNDSRVCEGIDSSVLQSHLGAGGGMIMCNFSVEQYACAHLGDFTAADLVSLLQCKLSSNMAYSKETWKVLLTKTSAVLDEALGILSNMSVTFSGPSVPLVLDVIREMRFDLLDQQQLQDVDVVSAWFAGHLRPFLSSASGVFLHCVSSRELSCATYQHVLDQFSHMGDSHGMMVLKYFIRPFLSKNSTEPACASNNSAEWLKENFGPFSVFVSIPELVSLNPQFNPLAVVEVLTPQQTAELMVLNVPGLPDREQLINSVFDYLLTSPVENRLPQVLESVASLAATVPLDCRLYQTIFKRLNDILTSSPGALEPVIWTSIYDLTSTAPADCALFMVNLQCPITSHNESVVCNGVDSSLFQQSLDMGNVDVCDYSVSELACASLANFTVDHLVKSLQCHLPRPNPEPRAAWKLLLTKASTILDQALYVFTNQLSSYINTLLAHK
;
A
#
# COMPACT_ATOMS: atom_id res chain seq x y z
N MET A 1 19.85 -15.32 -26.65
CA MET A 1 20.53 -14.35 -25.75
C MET A 1 19.91 -14.50 -24.37
N GLN A 2 20.75 -14.68 -23.35
CA GLN A 2 20.33 -14.90 -21.96
C GLN A 2 19.38 -13.79 -21.50
N THR A 3 18.24 -14.20 -20.94
CA THR A 3 17.32 -13.34 -20.19
C THR A 3 18.04 -12.81 -18.96
N SER A 4 18.49 -11.56 -19.02
CA SER A 4 18.99 -10.83 -17.87
C SER A 4 17.88 -10.67 -16.82
N PRO A 5 18.17 -10.82 -15.51
CA PRO A 5 17.18 -10.63 -14.45
C PRO A 5 16.58 -9.21 -14.47
N ARG A 6 15.32 -9.08 -14.06
CA ARG A 6 14.51 -7.85 -14.05
C ARG A 6 15.01 -6.72 -13.12
N ASP A 7 16.20 -6.80 -12.53
CA ASP A 7 16.61 -5.91 -11.43
C ASP A 7 18.04 -5.33 -11.49
N CYS A 8 18.70 -5.30 -12.65
CA CYS A 8 20.02 -4.66 -12.77
C CYS A 8 19.96 -3.42 -13.65
N LEU A 9 19.57 -2.28 -13.08
CA LEU A 9 19.78 -0.95 -13.69
C LEU A 9 20.88 -0.22 -12.91
N PRO A 10 22.03 0.10 -13.53
CA PRO A 10 23.15 0.77 -12.85
C PRO A 10 22.85 2.24 -12.55
N VAL A 11 23.53 2.77 -11.52
CA VAL A 11 23.28 4.06 -10.85
C VAL A 11 23.56 5.30 -11.74
N ASP A 12 24.24 5.13 -12.87
CA ASP A 12 24.47 6.17 -13.89
C ASP A 12 23.83 5.77 -15.23
N LEU A 13 22.50 5.94 -15.34
CA LEU A 13 21.78 5.75 -16.59
C LEU A 13 21.81 7.05 -17.40
N THR A 14 22.81 7.17 -18.27
CA THR A 14 22.68 8.03 -19.47
C THR A 14 21.52 7.51 -20.31
N CYS A 15 20.63 8.39 -20.76
CA CYS A 15 19.47 7.99 -21.54
C CYS A 15 19.85 7.36 -22.87
N PRO A 16 19.55 6.07 -23.08
CA PRO A 16 19.99 5.38 -24.28
C PRO A 16 19.25 5.94 -25.50
N ILE A 17 20.02 6.25 -26.55
CA ILE A 17 19.52 6.61 -27.86
C ILE A 17 19.65 5.37 -28.75
N THR A 18 18.57 5.03 -29.46
CA THR A 18 18.58 3.88 -30.36
C THR A 18 19.30 4.27 -31.65
N PRO A 19 20.39 3.57 -32.04
CA PRO A 19 20.98 3.78 -33.35
C PRO A 19 19.99 3.35 -34.44
N PHE A 20 19.98 4.05 -35.56
CA PHE A 20 19.17 3.68 -36.72
C PHE A 20 20.07 3.48 -37.93
N ASN A 21 19.99 2.30 -38.55
CA ASN A 21 20.70 1.97 -39.78
C ASN A 21 19.77 1.25 -40.76
N ASP A 22 19.20 2.02 -41.69
CA ASP A 22 18.27 1.55 -42.71
C ASP A 22 18.84 0.38 -43.52
N SER A 23 20.11 0.44 -43.92
CA SER A 23 20.74 -0.60 -44.73
C SER A 23 20.81 -1.94 -43.98
N ARG A 24 21.07 -1.91 -42.67
CA ARG A 24 21.13 -3.11 -41.83
C ARG A 24 19.74 -3.69 -41.59
N VAL A 25 18.76 -2.85 -41.25
CA VAL A 25 17.37 -3.29 -41.01
C VAL A 25 16.76 -3.89 -42.27
N CYS A 26 17.15 -3.38 -43.44
CA CYS A 26 16.58 -3.79 -44.72
C CYS A 26 17.35 -4.86 -45.48
N GLU A 27 18.40 -5.42 -44.87
CA GLU A 27 19.15 -6.50 -45.48
C GLU A 27 18.26 -7.75 -45.66
N GLY A 28 18.03 -8.14 -46.91
CA GLY A 28 17.22 -9.32 -47.25
C GLY A 28 15.70 -9.15 -47.11
N ILE A 29 15.20 -7.94 -46.88
CA ILE A 29 13.76 -7.66 -46.74
C ILE A 29 13.15 -7.24 -48.07
N ASP A 30 12.22 -8.06 -48.61
CA ASP A 30 11.44 -7.72 -49.80
C ASP A 30 10.13 -7.00 -49.43
N SER A 31 10.03 -5.74 -49.88
CA SER A 31 8.88 -4.87 -49.66
C SER A 31 8.11 -4.56 -50.95
N SER A 32 8.42 -5.24 -52.06
CA SER A 32 7.82 -5.01 -53.37
C SER A 32 6.30 -5.22 -53.39
N VAL A 33 5.82 -6.27 -52.71
CA VAL A 33 4.38 -6.56 -52.58
C VAL A 33 3.68 -5.49 -51.75
N LEU A 34 4.29 -4.99 -50.68
CA LEU A 34 3.72 -3.88 -49.93
C LEU A 34 3.63 -2.62 -50.82
N GLN A 35 4.69 -2.32 -51.59
CA GLN A 35 4.74 -1.15 -52.45
C GLN A 35 3.60 -1.10 -53.48
N SER A 36 3.15 -2.24 -53.99
CA SER A 36 2.02 -2.29 -54.92
C SER A 36 0.65 -2.03 -54.29
N HIS A 37 0.56 -2.08 -52.95
CA HIS A 37 -0.68 -1.84 -52.20
C HIS A 37 -0.73 -0.44 -51.56
N LEU A 38 0.41 0.25 -51.42
CA LEU A 38 0.48 1.63 -50.96
C LEU A 38 -0.23 2.55 -51.98
N GLY A 39 -1.28 3.27 -51.54
CA GLY A 39 -2.12 4.13 -52.38
C GLY A 39 -3.51 3.56 -52.76
N ALA A 40 -3.80 2.29 -52.45
CA ALA A 40 -5.09 1.65 -52.75
C ALA A 40 -6.18 1.83 -51.67
N GLY A 41 -5.90 2.56 -50.57
CA GLY A 41 -6.91 2.98 -49.58
C GLY A 41 -7.59 1.85 -48.77
N GLY A 42 -6.89 0.77 -48.44
CA GLY A 42 -7.45 -0.39 -47.72
C GLY A 42 -6.80 -0.67 -46.36
N GLY A 43 -7.41 -0.20 -45.27
CA GLY A 43 -6.88 -0.35 -43.90
C GLY A 43 -6.65 -1.81 -43.43
N MET A 44 -7.45 -2.78 -43.88
CA MET A 44 -7.27 -4.20 -43.51
C MET A 44 -6.04 -4.86 -44.16
N ILE A 45 -5.61 -4.37 -45.32
CA ILE A 45 -4.43 -4.90 -46.03
C ILE A 45 -3.15 -4.47 -45.31
N MET A 46 -3.16 -3.32 -44.65
CA MET A 46 -1.98 -2.75 -44.00
C MET A 46 -1.45 -3.64 -42.88
N CYS A 47 -2.30 -4.41 -42.21
CA CYS A 47 -1.90 -5.23 -41.07
C CYS A 47 -1.19 -6.54 -41.45
N ASN A 48 -1.25 -6.95 -42.72
CA ASN A 48 -0.69 -8.21 -43.20
C ASN A 48 0.84 -8.18 -43.39
N PHE A 49 1.42 -7.00 -43.58
CA PHE A 49 2.86 -6.85 -43.84
C PHE A 49 3.64 -6.65 -42.54
N SER A 50 4.88 -7.12 -42.46
CA SER A 50 5.71 -6.97 -41.25
C SER A 50 6.20 -5.52 -41.07
N VAL A 51 6.60 -5.16 -39.84
CA VAL A 51 7.16 -3.82 -39.56
C VAL A 51 8.47 -3.60 -40.32
N GLU A 52 9.28 -4.63 -40.55
CA GLU A 52 10.46 -4.58 -41.43
C GLU A 52 10.07 -4.23 -42.86
N GLN A 53 9.01 -4.83 -43.41
CA GLN A 53 8.57 -4.49 -44.77
C GLN A 53 8.14 -3.03 -44.88
N TYR A 54 7.46 -2.49 -43.86
CA TYR A 54 7.18 -1.05 -43.81
C TYR A 54 8.45 -0.20 -43.67
N ALA A 55 9.35 -0.58 -42.77
CA ALA A 55 10.62 0.11 -42.58
C ALA A 55 11.46 0.14 -43.87
N CYS A 56 11.31 -0.85 -44.75
CA CYS A 56 12.09 -1.02 -45.96
C CYS A 56 11.38 -0.63 -47.26
N ALA A 57 10.10 -0.25 -47.17
CA ALA A 57 9.33 0.32 -48.29
C ALA A 57 9.61 1.83 -48.49
N HIS A 58 9.10 2.35 -49.62
CA HIS A 58 9.05 3.78 -49.92
C HIS A 58 7.67 4.33 -49.50
N LEU A 59 7.66 5.13 -48.43
CA LEU A 59 6.45 5.60 -47.75
C LEU A 59 6.11 7.08 -48.08
N GLY A 60 6.39 7.52 -49.32
CA GLY A 60 6.24 8.93 -49.72
C GLY A 60 4.80 9.47 -49.62
N ASP A 61 3.80 8.66 -49.96
CA ASP A 61 2.37 9.02 -49.92
C ASP A 61 1.67 8.52 -48.63
N PHE A 62 2.43 8.13 -47.60
CA PHE A 62 1.90 7.53 -46.38
C PHE A 62 1.21 8.59 -45.51
N THR A 63 -0.07 8.41 -45.23
CA THR A 63 -0.87 9.38 -44.47
C THR A 63 -0.84 9.10 -42.96
N ALA A 64 -1.29 10.06 -42.15
CA ALA A 64 -1.51 9.84 -40.72
C ALA A 64 -2.50 8.69 -40.47
N ALA A 65 -3.55 8.54 -41.29
CA ALA A 65 -4.52 7.46 -41.18
C ALA A 65 -3.91 6.07 -41.46
N ASP A 66 -2.96 5.99 -42.41
CA ASP A 66 -2.23 4.75 -42.69
C ASP A 66 -1.34 4.36 -41.49
N LEU A 67 -0.65 5.35 -40.90
CA LEU A 67 0.17 5.12 -39.71
C LEU A 67 -0.66 4.74 -38.49
N VAL A 68 -1.82 5.36 -38.28
CA VAL A 68 -2.80 4.97 -37.24
C VAL A 68 -3.18 3.51 -37.41
N SER A 69 -3.57 3.10 -38.61
CA SER A 69 -3.99 1.73 -38.92
C SER A 69 -2.86 0.73 -38.64
N LEU A 70 -1.65 1.04 -39.08
CA LEU A 70 -0.46 0.22 -38.86
C LEU A 70 -0.14 0.06 -37.36
N LEU A 71 -0.06 1.17 -36.62
CA LEU A 71 0.23 1.17 -35.20
C LEU A 71 -0.82 0.38 -34.42
N GLN A 72 -2.11 0.59 -34.72
CA GLN A 72 -3.20 -0.13 -34.07
C GLN A 72 -3.02 -1.64 -34.15
N CYS A 73 -2.82 -2.20 -35.34
CA CYS A 73 -2.74 -3.64 -35.47
C CYS A 73 -1.39 -4.22 -35.04
N LYS A 74 -0.27 -3.52 -35.25
CA LYS A 74 1.04 -4.04 -34.86
C LYS A 74 1.27 -3.97 -33.35
N LEU A 75 0.81 -2.92 -32.69
CA LEU A 75 0.95 -2.77 -31.24
C LEU A 75 -0.07 -3.59 -30.44
N SER A 76 -1.18 -3.97 -31.05
CA SER A 76 -2.13 -4.92 -30.46
C SER A 76 -1.77 -6.39 -30.71
N SER A 77 -0.84 -6.65 -31.63
CA SER A 77 -0.38 -8.01 -31.93
C SER A 77 0.63 -8.52 -30.91
N ASN A 78 0.81 -9.84 -30.84
CA ASN A 78 1.86 -10.46 -30.03
C ASN A 78 3.21 -10.55 -30.77
N MET A 79 3.35 -9.86 -31.90
CA MET A 79 4.59 -9.86 -32.68
C MET A 79 5.59 -8.85 -32.07
N ALA A 80 6.80 -9.33 -31.83
CA ALA A 80 7.89 -8.50 -31.36
C ALA A 80 8.78 -8.11 -32.54
N TYR A 81 9.07 -6.82 -32.64
CA TYR A 81 10.01 -6.25 -33.61
C TYR A 81 11.11 -5.52 -32.85
N SER A 82 12.29 -5.38 -33.48
CA SER A 82 13.40 -4.70 -32.82
C SER A 82 13.10 -3.20 -32.64
N LYS A 83 13.67 -2.60 -31.58
CA LYS A 83 13.56 -1.15 -31.33
C LYS A 83 14.12 -0.33 -32.50
N GLU A 84 15.19 -0.83 -33.13
CA GLU A 84 15.79 -0.21 -34.31
C GLU A 84 14.86 -0.25 -35.53
N THR A 85 14.16 -1.37 -35.78
CA THR A 85 13.18 -1.47 -36.88
C THR A 85 12.07 -0.42 -36.72
N TRP A 86 11.56 -0.26 -35.50
CA TRP A 86 10.58 0.79 -35.18
C TRP A 86 11.16 2.20 -35.37
N LYS A 87 12.42 2.42 -34.97
CA LYS A 87 13.11 3.69 -35.18
C LYS A 87 13.22 4.06 -36.66
N VAL A 88 13.61 3.11 -37.52
CA VAL A 88 13.69 3.33 -38.98
C VAL A 88 12.31 3.68 -39.55
N LEU A 89 11.28 2.89 -39.22
CA LEU A 89 9.92 3.14 -39.69
C LEU A 89 9.41 4.52 -39.28
N LEU A 90 9.48 4.84 -37.98
CA LEU A 90 8.95 6.10 -37.45
C LEU A 90 9.76 7.32 -37.93
N THR A 91 11.04 7.14 -38.23
CA THR A 91 11.86 8.17 -38.87
C THR A 91 11.39 8.45 -40.29
N LYS A 92 11.06 7.41 -41.08
CA LYS A 92 10.50 7.58 -42.43
C LYS A 92 9.11 8.23 -42.42
N THR A 93 8.28 7.91 -41.44
CA THR A 93 6.92 8.47 -41.29
C THR A 93 6.88 9.70 -40.40
N SER A 94 8.03 10.32 -40.10
CA SER A 94 8.11 11.39 -39.10
C SER A 94 7.23 12.60 -39.42
N ALA A 95 6.99 12.90 -40.70
CA ALA A 95 6.15 14.01 -41.13
C ALA A 95 4.67 13.87 -40.70
N VAL A 96 4.17 12.64 -40.55
CA VAL A 96 2.77 12.34 -40.20
C VAL A 96 2.62 11.74 -38.79
N LEU A 97 3.73 11.59 -38.06
CA LEU A 97 3.75 10.91 -36.76
C LEU A 97 2.88 11.62 -35.72
N ASP A 98 3.03 12.93 -35.58
CA ASP A 98 2.37 13.69 -34.51
C ASP A 98 0.85 13.69 -34.70
N GLU A 99 0.40 13.89 -35.95
CA GLU A 99 -1.02 13.78 -36.33
C GLU A 99 -1.57 12.38 -36.03
N ALA A 100 -0.84 11.32 -36.39
CA ALA A 100 -1.26 9.94 -36.12
C ALA A 100 -1.36 9.66 -34.61
N LEU A 101 -0.40 10.12 -33.80
CA LEU A 101 -0.43 9.98 -32.34
C LEU A 101 -1.63 10.74 -31.74
N GLY A 102 -1.95 11.92 -32.27
CA GLY A 102 -3.11 12.71 -31.85
C GLY A 102 -4.43 11.98 -32.14
N ILE A 103 -4.55 11.39 -33.34
CA ILE A 103 -5.72 10.57 -33.71
C ILE A 103 -5.86 9.36 -32.76
N LEU A 104 -4.76 8.64 -32.48
CA LEU A 104 -4.77 7.49 -31.56
C LEU A 104 -5.20 7.89 -30.15
N SER A 105 -4.70 9.01 -29.64
CA SER A 105 -5.08 9.51 -28.32
C SER A 105 -6.57 9.84 -28.22
N ASN A 106 -7.14 10.48 -29.26
CA ASN A 106 -8.56 10.80 -29.33
C ASN A 106 -9.45 9.54 -29.41
N MET A 107 -8.95 8.45 -29.98
CA MET A 107 -9.65 7.16 -30.00
C MET A 107 -9.68 6.48 -28.62
N SER A 108 -8.95 6.98 -27.62
CA SER A 108 -8.85 6.40 -26.27
C SER A 108 -8.45 4.92 -26.29
N VAL A 109 -7.59 4.54 -27.23
CA VAL A 109 -7.01 3.19 -27.29
C VAL A 109 -5.85 3.05 -26.30
N THR A 110 -5.69 1.86 -25.73
CA THR A 110 -4.54 1.52 -24.87
C THR A 110 -3.86 0.28 -25.45
N PHE A 111 -2.55 0.35 -25.65
CA PHE A 111 -1.78 -0.78 -26.18
C PHE A 111 -1.05 -1.55 -25.08
N SER A 112 -0.93 -2.87 -25.27
CA SER A 112 -0.28 -3.79 -24.32
C SER A 112 0.60 -4.85 -24.97
N GLY A 113 0.82 -4.79 -26.29
CA GLY A 113 1.71 -5.73 -27.00
C GLY A 113 3.19 -5.54 -26.65
N PRO A 114 4.06 -6.52 -26.98
CA PRO A 114 5.48 -6.51 -26.63
C PRO A 114 6.28 -5.36 -27.27
N SER A 115 5.80 -4.81 -28.38
CA SER A 115 6.44 -3.69 -29.09
C SER A 115 6.12 -2.32 -28.49
N VAL A 116 5.08 -2.19 -27.65
CA VAL A 116 4.61 -0.91 -27.09
C VAL A 116 5.70 -0.16 -26.30
N PRO A 117 6.42 -0.76 -25.34
CA PRO A 117 7.49 -0.05 -24.62
C PRO A 117 8.62 0.41 -25.55
N LEU A 118 8.90 -0.35 -26.61
CA LEU A 118 9.95 -0.02 -27.58
C LEU A 118 9.56 1.20 -28.42
N VAL A 119 8.31 1.22 -28.90
CA VAL A 119 7.76 2.35 -29.67
C VAL A 119 7.66 3.59 -28.81
N LEU A 120 7.22 3.47 -27.56
CA LEU A 120 7.17 4.59 -26.62
C LEU A 120 8.55 5.23 -26.41
N ASP A 121 9.58 4.42 -26.18
CA ASP A 121 10.95 4.90 -26.10
C ASP A 121 11.42 5.58 -27.40
N VAL A 122 11.10 5.01 -28.56
CA VAL A 122 11.47 5.60 -29.86
C VAL A 122 10.82 6.96 -30.04
N ILE A 123 9.53 7.09 -29.72
CA ILE A 123 8.81 8.37 -29.79
C ILE A 123 9.43 9.38 -28.83
N ARG A 124 9.76 8.98 -27.59
CA ARG A 124 10.49 9.83 -26.63
C ARG A 124 11.77 10.38 -27.26
N GLU A 125 12.62 9.49 -27.77
CA GLU A 125 13.91 9.86 -28.38
C GLU A 125 13.77 10.79 -29.60
N MET A 126 12.70 10.65 -30.37
CA MET A 126 12.47 11.42 -31.61
C MET A 126 11.77 12.75 -31.40
N ARG A 127 11.13 12.94 -30.25
CA ARG A 127 10.23 14.07 -30.00
C ARG A 127 10.49 14.70 -28.65
N PHE A 128 10.08 14.02 -27.58
CA PHE A 128 10.18 14.55 -26.23
C PHE A 128 11.63 14.91 -25.87
N ASP A 129 12.59 14.09 -26.29
CA ASP A 129 13.98 14.33 -26.00
C ASP A 129 14.59 15.53 -26.77
N LEU A 130 13.92 15.99 -27.83
CA LEU A 130 14.33 17.15 -28.62
C LEU A 130 13.73 18.47 -28.13
N LEU A 131 12.81 18.43 -27.16
CA LEU A 131 12.24 19.64 -26.57
C LEU A 131 13.33 20.43 -25.85
N ASP A 132 13.35 21.74 -26.11
CA ASP A 132 14.23 22.66 -25.42
C ASP A 132 13.76 22.92 -23.97
N GLN A 133 14.58 23.66 -23.23
CA GLN A 133 14.31 23.96 -21.83
C GLN A 133 13.01 24.75 -21.63
N GLN A 134 12.69 25.70 -22.51
CA GLN A 134 11.47 26.51 -22.40
C GLN A 134 10.24 25.63 -22.61
N GLN A 135 10.30 24.73 -23.60
CA GLN A 135 9.24 23.78 -23.89
C GLN A 135 9.03 22.75 -22.77
N LEU A 136 10.11 22.30 -22.12
CA LEU A 136 10.05 21.37 -20.99
C LEU A 136 9.47 21.99 -19.71
N GLN A 137 9.44 23.32 -19.62
CA GLN A 137 8.83 24.06 -18.51
C GLN A 137 7.39 24.50 -18.80
N ASP A 138 6.96 24.40 -20.06
CA ASP A 138 5.60 24.75 -20.49
C ASP A 138 4.64 23.57 -20.26
N VAL A 139 3.65 23.79 -19.38
CA VAL A 139 2.65 22.78 -19.02
C VAL A 139 1.81 22.36 -20.22
N ASP A 140 1.45 23.28 -21.12
CA ASP A 140 0.61 22.95 -22.27
C ASP A 140 1.37 22.07 -23.26
N VAL A 141 2.66 22.35 -23.47
CA VAL A 141 3.53 21.55 -24.33
C VAL A 141 3.74 20.15 -23.75
N VAL A 142 4.07 20.04 -22.45
CA VAL A 142 4.26 18.74 -21.79
C VAL A 142 2.94 17.96 -21.71
N SER A 143 1.82 18.65 -21.49
CA SER A 143 0.47 18.06 -21.50
C SER A 143 0.11 17.48 -22.87
N ALA A 144 0.37 18.22 -23.95
CA ALA A 144 0.15 17.74 -25.32
C ALA A 144 0.90 16.43 -25.60
N TRP A 145 2.07 16.21 -24.99
CA TRP A 145 2.78 14.93 -25.07
C TRP A 145 2.20 13.86 -24.16
N PHE A 146 2.07 14.10 -22.85
CA PHE A 146 1.74 13.04 -21.90
C PHE A 146 0.24 12.75 -21.80
N ALA A 147 -0.62 13.77 -21.78
CA ALA A 147 -2.07 13.60 -21.84
C ALA A 147 -2.60 13.44 -23.27
N GLY A 148 -1.82 13.87 -24.27
CA GLY A 148 -2.11 13.71 -25.70
C GLY A 148 -1.36 12.53 -26.33
N HIS A 149 -0.30 12.83 -27.09
CA HIS A 149 0.37 11.92 -28.03
C HIS A 149 0.83 10.57 -27.43
N LEU A 150 1.31 10.55 -26.18
CA LEU A 150 1.89 9.37 -25.53
C LEU A 150 0.86 8.57 -24.73
N ARG A 151 -0.32 9.13 -24.45
CA ARG A 151 -1.36 8.52 -23.60
C ARG A 151 -1.67 7.06 -23.95
N PRO A 152 -1.79 6.64 -25.22
CA PRO A 152 -2.06 5.23 -25.57
C PRO A 152 -1.00 4.21 -25.14
N PHE A 153 0.20 4.68 -24.80
CA PHE A 153 1.39 3.85 -24.57
C PHE A 153 1.83 3.83 -23.09
N LEU A 154 1.38 4.79 -22.28
CA LEU A 154 1.93 5.03 -20.94
C LEU A 154 1.80 3.84 -19.98
N SER A 155 0.75 3.01 -20.11
CA SER A 155 0.58 1.79 -19.31
C SER A 155 1.72 0.77 -19.48
N SER A 156 2.47 0.88 -20.58
CA SER A 156 3.65 0.05 -20.87
C SER A 156 4.97 0.78 -20.64
N ALA A 157 4.97 1.95 -19.98
CA ALA A 157 6.19 2.69 -19.67
C ALA A 157 7.19 1.80 -18.90
N SER A 158 8.43 1.77 -19.38
CA SER A 158 9.51 1.02 -18.72
C SER A 158 10.18 1.89 -17.66
N GLY A 159 10.94 1.26 -16.75
CA GLY A 159 11.79 2.01 -15.81
C GLY A 159 12.82 2.91 -16.53
N VAL A 160 13.31 2.49 -17.70
CA VAL A 160 14.23 3.31 -18.52
C VAL A 160 13.52 4.54 -19.07
N PHE A 161 12.29 4.38 -19.59
CA PHE A 161 11.49 5.50 -20.05
C PHE A 161 11.25 6.52 -18.93
N LEU A 162 10.77 6.03 -17.78
CA LEU A 162 10.47 6.86 -16.60
C LEU A 162 11.71 7.62 -16.11
N HIS A 163 12.85 6.93 -15.98
CA HIS A 163 14.12 7.55 -15.61
C HIS A 163 14.55 8.63 -16.60
N CYS A 164 14.37 8.39 -17.90
CA CYS A 164 14.75 9.36 -18.91
C CYS A 164 13.86 10.58 -18.98
N VAL A 165 12.57 10.44 -18.72
CA VAL A 165 11.69 11.60 -18.58
C VAL A 165 12.05 12.39 -17.31
N SER A 166 12.28 11.68 -16.20
CA SER A 166 12.68 12.29 -14.92
C SER A 166 14.01 13.04 -15.01
N SER A 167 14.95 12.57 -15.82
CA SER A 167 16.28 13.18 -15.99
C SER A 167 16.25 14.48 -16.79
N ARG A 168 15.14 14.84 -17.44
CA ARG A 168 14.95 16.14 -18.12
C ARG A 168 14.79 17.31 -17.15
N GLU A 169 15.00 18.52 -17.64
CA GLU A 169 14.82 19.78 -16.88
C GLU A 169 13.35 20.20 -16.80
N LEU A 170 12.51 19.33 -16.20
CA LEU A 170 11.12 19.66 -15.93
C LEU A 170 11.01 20.67 -14.78
N SER A 171 10.10 21.63 -14.92
CA SER A 171 9.61 22.41 -13.77
C SER A 171 8.74 21.54 -12.85
N CYS A 172 8.47 22.02 -11.64
CA CYS A 172 7.53 21.36 -10.73
C CYS A 172 6.14 21.15 -11.35
N ALA A 173 5.59 22.17 -12.00
CA ALA A 173 4.28 22.08 -12.63
C ALA A 173 4.24 21.01 -13.72
N THR A 174 5.27 20.96 -14.58
CA THR A 174 5.37 19.95 -15.64
C THR A 174 5.63 18.56 -15.09
N TYR A 175 6.42 18.42 -14.02
CA TYR A 175 6.62 17.14 -13.33
C TYR A 175 5.31 16.60 -12.75
N GLN A 176 4.56 17.44 -12.04
CA GLN A 176 3.28 17.09 -11.41
C GLN A 176 2.26 16.68 -12.48
N HIS A 177 2.23 17.38 -13.62
CA HIS A 177 1.37 17.03 -14.74
C HIS A 177 1.73 15.67 -15.38
N VAL A 178 3.03 15.36 -15.51
CA VAL A 178 3.47 14.05 -16.00
C VAL A 178 3.10 12.96 -14.99
N LEU A 179 3.33 13.19 -13.69
CA LEU A 179 3.02 12.24 -12.63
C LEU A 179 1.54 11.84 -12.62
N ASP A 180 0.65 12.80 -12.83
CA ASP A 180 -0.80 12.57 -12.87
C ASP A 180 -1.22 11.53 -13.91
N GLN A 181 -0.48 11.42 -15.03
CA GLN A 181 -0.80 10.44 -16.07
C GLN A 181 -0.59 8.98 -15.63
N PHE A 182 0.11 8.76 -14.52
CA PHE A 182 0.37 7.43 -13.96
C PHE A 182 -0.52 7.10 -12.76
N SER A 183 -1.33 8.05 -12.28
CA SER A 183 -2.11 7.94 -11.02
C SER A 183 -3.06 6.74 -10.92
N HIS A 184 -3.50 6.20 -12.06
CA HIS A 184 -4.48 5.10 -12.13
C HIS A 184 -3.82 3.73 -12.34
N MET A 185 -2.50 3.63 -12.27
CA MET A 185 -1.78 2.38 -12.50
C MET A 185 -1.70 1.52 -11.23
N GLY A 186 -1.72 0.20 -11.40
CA GLY A 186 -1.65 -0.75 -10.28
C GLY A 186 -0.30 -0.72 -9.55
N ASP A 187 -0.26 -1.28 -8.34
CA ASP A 187 0.85 -1.17 -7.38
C ASP A 187 2.24 -1.50 -7.95
N SER A 188 2.34 -2.54 -8.78
CA SER A 188 3.62 -2.96 -9.38
C SER A 188 4.20 -1.88 -10.31
N HIS A 189 3.34 -1.20 -11.07
CA HIS A 189 3.74 -0.10 -11.92
C HIS A 189 3.93 1.19 -11.11
N GLY A 190 3.10 1.42 -10.08
CA GLY A 190 3.27 2.54 -9.16
C GLY A 190 4.61 2.54 -8.45
N MET A 191 5.12 1.36 -8.04
CA MET A 191 6.48 1.23 -7.50
C MET A 191 7.57 1.57 -8.54
N MET A 192 7.37 1.27 -9.83
CA MET A 192 8.29 1.68 -10.88
C MET A 192 8.28 3.20 -11.08
N VAL A 193 7.11 3.83 -11.06
CA VAL A 193 6.96 5.30 -11.12
C VAL A 193 7.66 5.96 -9.94
N LEU A 194 7.46 5.45 -8.72
CA LEU A 194 8.17 5.94 -7.56
C LEU A 194 9.69 5.82 -7.71
N LYS A 195 10.18 4.64 -8.10
CA LYS A 195 11.62 4.33 -8.17
C LYS A 195 12.34 5.09 -9.28
N TYR A 196 11.74 5.16 -10.47
CA TYR A 196 12.41 5.66 -11.67
C TYR A 196 11.95 7.06 -12.10
N PHE A 197 10.84 7.58 -11.57
CA PHE A 197 10.36 8.92 -11.94
C PHE A 197 10.36 9.90 -10.76
N ILE A 198 9.64 9.60 -9.68
CA ILE A 198 9.44 10.49 -8.52
C ILE A 198 10.76 10.71 -7.78
N ARG A 199 11.39 9.63 -7.30
CA ARG A 199 12.62 9.72 -6.49
C ARG A 199 13.75 10.44 -7.22
N PRO A 200 14.09 10.10 -8.48
CA PRO A 200 15.16 10.80 -9.18
C PRO A 200 14.83 12.28 -9.40
N PHE A 201 13.57 12.64 -9.64
CA PHE A 201 13.20 14.04 -9.85
C PHE A 201 13.31 14.86 -8.56
N LEU A 202 12.73 14.37 -7.46
CA LEU A 202 12.70 15.11 -6.19
C LEU A 202 14.08 15.22 -5.52
N SER A 203 15.00 14.30 -5.82
CA SER A 203 16.36 14.26 -5.25
C SER A 203 17.45 14.94 -6.10
N LYS A 204 17.11 15.46 -7.29
CA LYS A 204 18.09 15.99 -8.26
C LYS A 204 18.97 17.14 -7.77
N ASN A 205 18.44 18.03 -6.94
CA ASN A 205 19.15 19.19 -6.43
C ASN A 205 19.56 18.96 -4.98
N SER A 206 20.81 18.56 -4.77
CA SER A 206 21.38 18.35 -3.43
C SER A 206 21.46 19.63 -2.60
N THR A 207 21.36 20.80 -3.22
CA THR A 207 21.39 22.12 -2.56
C THR A 207 19.99 22.66 -2.22
N GLU A 208 18.96 22.33 -3.00
CA GLU A 208 17.56 22.74 -2.74
C GLU A 208 16.60 21.61 -3.14
N PRO A 209 15.76 21.09 -2.22
CA PRO A 209 14.84 20.02 -2.58
C PRO A 209 13.86 20.46 -3.66
N ALA A 210 13.72 19.66 -4.72
CA ALA A 210 12.85 20.03 -5.83
C ALA A 210 11.39 20.05 -5.38
N CYS A 211 10.67 21.10 -5.79
CA CYS A 211 9.25 21.30 -5.47
C CYS A 211 8.93 21.37 -3.98
N ALA A 212 9.91 21.74 -3.13
CA ALA A 212 9.68 21.96 -1.71
C ALA A 212 8.58 23.00 -1.49
N SER A 213 7.68 22.71 -0.56
CA SER A 213 6.61 23.60 -0.13
C SER A 213 6.36 23.44 1.37
N ASN A 214 5.96 24.54 2.02
CA ASN A 214 5.56 24.54 3.42
C ASN A 214 4.13 24.00 3.62
N ASN A 215 3.33 23.90 2.56
CA ASN A 215 2.02 23.27 2.60
C ASN A 215 2.18 21.76 2.43
N SER A 216 2.23 21.04 3.56
CA SER A 216 2.51 19.61 3.58
C SER A 216 1.46 18.77 2.85
N ALA A 217 0.18 19.16 2.93
CA ALA A 217 -0.92 18.45 2.28
C ALA A 217 -0.84 18.58 0.75
N GLU A 218 -0.67 19.81 0.26
CA GLU A 218 -0.48 20.08 -1.16
C GLU A 218 0.79 19.44 -1.70
N TRP A 219 1.90 19.57 -0.96
CA TRP A 219 3.18 18.98 -1.35
C TRP A 219 3.10 17.45 -1.51
N LEU A 220 2.50 16.75 -0.54
CA LEU A 220 2.35 15.30 -0.59
C LEU A 220 1.45 14.88 -1.75
N LYS A 221 0.33 15.59 -1.93
CA LYS A 221 -0.65 15.31 -2.99
C LYS A 221 -0.05 15.53 -4.39
N GLU A 222 0.56 16.69 -4.64
CA GLU A 222 1.01 17.05 -5.98
C GLU A 222 2.29 16.29 -6.37
N ASN A 223 3.20 16.02 -5.42
CA ASN A 223 4.49 15.40 -5.74
C ASN A 223 4.52 13.87 -5.63
N PHE A 224 3.53 13.26 -4.97
CA PHE A 224 3.42 11.80 -4.83
C PHE A 224 2.03 11.26 -5.16
N GLY A 225 0.96 11.99 -4.80
CA GLY A 225 -0.42 11.56 -5.02
C GLY A 225 -0.68 10.15 -4.45
N PRO A 226 -1.22 9.21 -5.24
CA PRO A 226 -1.50 7.85 -4.77
C PRO A 226 -0.22 7.05 -4.44
N PHE A 227 0.95 7.46 -4.93
CA PHE A 227 2.21 6.76 -4.68
C PHE A 227 2.82 7.06 -3.30
N SER A 228 2.28 8.06 -2.58
CA SER A 228 2.73 8.44 -1.23
C SER A 228 2.68 7.28 -0.24
N VAL A 229 1.78 6.31 -0.44
CA VAL A 229 1.63 5.11 0.41
C VAL A 229 2.85 4.19 0.40
N PHE A 230 3.71 4.30 -0.62
CA PHE A 230 4.92 3.48 -0.78
C PHE A 230 6.18 4.13 -0.21
N VAL A 231 6.07 5.33 0.38
CA VAL A 231 7.21 6.15 0.83
C VAL A 231 7.21 6.24 2.34
N SER A 232 8.36 6.04 2.97
CA SER A 232 8.45 6.14 4.43
C SER A 232 8.49 7.60 4.90
N ILE A 233 8.07 7.86 6.14
CA ILE A 233 8.17 9.20 6.75
C ILE A 233 9.59 9.76 6.73
N PRO A 234 10.65 9.00 7.09
CA PRO A 234 12.02 9.51 7.01
C PRO A 234 12.41 9.97 5.60
N GLU A 235 11.93 9.28 4.57
CA GLU A 235 12.19 9.64 3.18
C GLU A 235 11.39 10.89 2.75
N LEU A 236 10.12 11.01 3.16
CA LEU A 236 9.33 12.21 2.87
C LEU A 236 9.97 13.47 3.50
N VAL A 237 10.45 13.36 4.75
CA VAL A 237 11.13 14.46 5.44
C VAL A 237 12.49 14.78 4.82
N SER A 238 13.23 13.77 4.32
CA SER A 238 14.50 14.02 3.64
C SER A 238 14.33 14.71 2.28
N LEU A 239 13.24 14.40 1.57
CA LEU A 239 12.88 15.02 0.29
C LEU A 239 12.26 16.42 0.45
N ASN A 240 11.62 16.72 1.58
CA ASN A 240 11.16 18.07 1.91
C ASN A 240 11.31 18.34 3.42
N PRO A 241 12.38 19.04 3.85
CA PRO A 241 12.58 19.37 5.26
C PRO A 241 11.50 20.26 5.89
N GLN A 242 10.62 20.89 5.09
CA GLN A 242 9.47 21.66 5.57
C GLN A 242 8.20 20.81 5.73
N PHE A 243 8.27 19.52 5.34
CA PHE A 243 7.15 18.59 5.47
C PHE A 243 6.84 18.32 6.95
N ASN A 244 5.58 18.57 7.34
CA ASN A 244 5.04 18.25 8.64
C ASN A 244 4.04 17.09 8.50
N PRO A 245 4.43 15.86 8.87
CA PRO A 245 3.56 14.69 8.79
C PRO A 245 2.28 14.79 9.63
N LEU A 246 2.31 15.51 10.76
CA LEU A 246 1.13 15.68 11.60
C LEU A 246 0.05 16.53 10.92
N ALA A 247 0.43 17.42 9.98
CA ALA A 247 -0.52 18.21 9.21
C ALA A 247 -1.29 17.38 8.17
N VAL A 248 -0.86 16.13 7.92
CA VAL A 248 -1.42 15.23 6.91
C VAL A 248 -1.73 13.84 7.47
N VAL A 249 -1.80 13.72 8.80
CA VAL A 249 -1.98 12.42 9.49
C VAL A 249 -3.21 11.63 9.01
N GLU A 250 -4.22 12.33 8.51
CA GLU A 250 -5.46 11.74 7.95
C GLU A 250 -5.28 10.95 6.66
N VAL A 251 -4.26 11.28 5.85
CA VAL A 251 -3.97 10.57 4.59
C VAL A 251 -2.80 9.60 4.71
N LEU A 252 -2.12 9.55 5.86
CA LEU A 252 -1.02 8.62 6.10
C LEU A 252 -1.54 7.17 6.21
N THR A 253 -0.72 6.23 5.78
CA THR A 253 -0.94 4.81 6.03
C THR A 253 -0.73 4.48 7.51
N PRO A 254 -1.31 3.38 8.03
CA PRO A 254 -1.05 2.96 9.40
C PRO A 254 0.46 2.76 9.71
N GLN A 255 1.20 2.25 8.72
CA GLN A 255 2.64 2.10 8.78
C GLN A 255 3.35 3.45 8.94
N GLN A 256 3.05 4.44 8.10
CA GLN A 256 3.62 5.79 8.19
C GLN A 256 3.25 6.50 9.51
N THR A 257 2.02 6.33 9.99
CA THR A 257 1.61 6.88 11.29
C THR A 257 2.39 6.24 12.45
N ALA A 258 2.65 4.92 12.38
CA ALA A 258 3.49 4.22 13.35
C ALA A 258 4.96 4.66 13.26
N GLU A 259 5.49 4.94 12.07
CA GLU A 259 6.83 5.49 11.88
C GLU A 259 7.02 6.82 12.63
N LEU A 260 6.01 7.68 12.68
CA LEU A 260 6.06 8.92 13.48
C LEU A 260 6.22 8.69 14.98
N MET A 261 5.69 7.57 15.47
CA MET A 261 5.73 7.22 16.89
C MET A 261 7.04 6.53 17.27
N VAL A 262 7.61 5.73 16.35
CA VAL A 262 8.72 4.82 16.64
C VAL A 262 10.07 5.37 16.16
N LEU A 263 10.12 5.89 14.93
CA LEU A 263 11.39 6.28 14.31
C LEU A 263 11.87 7.64 14.82
N ASN A 264 13.19 7.75 15.00
CA ASN A 264 13.82 9.04 15.24
C ASN A 264 14.11 9.73 13.90
N VAL A 265 13.22 10.62 13.47
CA VAL A 265 13.33 11.32 12.18
C VAL A 265 13.89 12.73 12.40
N PRO A 266 15.09 13.05 11.86
CA PRO A 266 15.65 14.40 11.98
C PRO A 266 14.72 15.47 11.42
N GLY A 267 14.58 16.59 12.13
CA GLY A 267 13.74 17.72 11.72
C GLY A 267 12.30 17.68 12.25
N LEU A 268 11.85 16.55 12.81
CA LEU A 268 10.55 16.45 13.48
C LEU A 268 10.64 16.81 14.98
N PRO A 269 9.49 17.15 15.62
CA PRO A 269 9.39 17.33 17.07
C PRO A 269 9.86 16.12 17.89
N ASP A 270 9.99 16.32 19.20
CA ASP A 270 10.32 15.24 20.13
C ASP A 270 9.34 14.06 20.03
N ARG A 271 9.87 12.82 20.12
CA ARG A 271 9.08 11.60 19.91
C ARG A 271 7.95 11.43 20.93
N GLU A 272 8.10 11.89 22.18
CA GLU A 272 6.99 11.85 23.15
C GLU A 272 5.86 12.79 22.74
N GLN A 273 6.20 13.97 22.21
CA GLN A 273 5.22 14.91 21.68
C GLN A 273 4.50 14.32 20.45
N LEU A 274 5.23 13.68 19.55
CA LEU A 274 4.66 13.00 18.38
C LEU A 274 3.71 11.87 18.78
N ILE A 275 4.14 10.98 19.68
CA ILE A 275 3.30 9.89 20.22
C ILE A 275 2.00 10.47 20.78
N ASN A 276 2.10 11.52 21.60
CA ASN A 276 0.91 12.13 22.19
C ASN A 276 -0.02 12.74 21.13
N SER A 277 0.53 13.47 20.17
CA SER A 277 -0.25 14.11 19.09
C SER A 277 -0.93 13.09 18.18
N VAL A 278 -0.23 11.99 17.87
CA VAL A 278 -0.80 10.88 17.08
C VAL A 278 -1.92 10.20 17.84
N PHE A 279 -1.75 9.88 19.14
CA PHE A 279 -2.87 9.33 19.92
C PHE A 279 -4.04 10.32 20.06
N ASP A 280 -3.78 11.63 20.19
CA ASP A 280 -4.86 12.64 20.23
C ASP A 280 -5.70 12.58 18.95
N TYR A 281 -5.04 12.46 17.79
CA TYR A 281 -5.72 12.24 16.51
C TYR A 281 -6.45 10.90 16.47
N LEU A 282 -5.78 9.78 16.73
CA LEU A 282 -6.37 8.44 16.64
C LEU A 282 -7.61 8.29 17.53
N LEU A 283 -7.61 8.91 18.71
CA LEU A 283 -8.70 8.80 19.68
C LEU A 283 -9.92 9.67 19.36
N THR A 284 -9.84 10.57 18.38
CA THR A 284 -11.02 11.32 17.91
C THR A 284 -12.05 10.41 17.23
N SER A 285 -11.59 9.42 16.46
CA SER A 285 -12.41 8.35 15.88
C SER A 285 -11.58 7.07 15.73
N PRO A 286 -11.44 6.23 16.77
CA PRO A 286 -10.50 5.10 16.79
C PRO A 286 -10.62 4.11 15.63
N VAL A 287 -11.85 3.86 15.16
CA VAL A 287 -12.09 2.92 14.06
C VAL A 287 -11.78 3.57 12.72
N GLU A 288 -12.28 4.78 12.46
CA GLU A 288 -12.05 5.50 11.20
C GLU A 288 -10.58 5.90 11.03
N ASN A 289 -9.93 6.27 12.13
CA ASN A 289 -8.52 6.63 12.18
C ASN A 289 -7.59 5.42 12.31
N ARG A 290 -8.14 4.19 12.19
CA ARG A 290 -7.38 2.94 12.06
C ARG A 290 -6.44 2.67 13.25
N LEU A 291 -6.86 3.04 14.47
CA LEU A 291 -6.10 2.79 15.70
C LEU A 291 -5.60 1.33 15.79
N PRO A 292 -6.41 0.29 15.51
CA PRO A 292 -5.92 -1.09 15.58
C PRO A 292 -4.73 -1.37 14.65
N GLN A 293 -4.80 -0.94 13.40
CA GLN A 293 -3.74 -1.16 12.41
C GLN A 293 -2.48 -0.34 12.71
N VAL A 294 -2.65 0.87 13.27
CA VAL A 294 -1.52 1.69 13.71
C VAL A 294 -0.81 1.00 14.87
N LEU A 295 -1.54 0.50 15.88
CA LEU A 295 -0.93 -0.18 17.02
C LEU A 295 -0.21 -1.48 16.61
N GLU A 296 -0.77 -2.24 15.67
CA GLU A 296 -0.10 -3.40 15.06
C GLU A 296 1.22 -3.00 14.39
N SER A 297 1.20 -1.91 13.60
CA SER A 297 2.39 -1.39 12.92
C SER A 297 3.44 -0.86 13.93
N VAL A 298 3.01 -0.23 15.03
CA VAL A 298 3.89 0.22 16.12
C VAL A 298 4.59 -0.97 16.78
N ALA A 299 3.85 -2.04 17.09
CA ALA A 299 4.44 -3.26 17.68
C ALA A 299 5.43 -3.93 16.73
N SER A 300 5.09 -4.02 15.44
CA SER A 300 5.97 -4.56 14.40
C SER A 300 7.28 -3.75 14.27
N LEU A 301 7.17 -2.42 14.22
CA LEU A 301 8.34 -1.54 14.15
C LEU A 301 9.18 -1.61 15.43
N ALA A 302 8.56 -1.62 16.61
CA ALA A 302 9.25 -1.73 17.91
C ALA A 302 10.04 -3.04 18.05
N ALA A 303 9.65 -4.12 17.37
CA ALA A 303 10.41 -5.36 17.35
C ALA A 303 11.71 -5.27 16.54
N THR A 304 11.84 -4.28 15.66
CA THR A 304 13.00 -4.10 14.76
C THR A 304 13.83 -2.87 15.09
N VAL A 305 13.24 -1.89 15.79
CA VAL A 305 13.85 -0.61 16.15
C VAL A 305 13.90 -0.49 17.67
N PRO A 306 15.09 -0.33 18.28
CA PRO A 306 15.20 -0.17 19.72
C PRO A 306 14.54 1.14 20.16
N LEU A 307 13.54 1.01 21.03
CA LEU A 307 12.83 2.12 21.63
C LEU A 307 13.30 2.38 23.06
N ASP A 308 13.50 3.65 23.40
CA ASP A 308 13.83 4.06 24.76
C ASP A 308 12.66 3.73 25.71
N CYS A 309 12.96 3.30 26.93
CA CYS A 309 11.94 2.94 27.93
C CYS A 309 10.91 4.07 28.16
N ARG A 310 11.34 5.33 28.08
CA ARG A 310 10.45 6.49 28.24
C ARG A 310 9.36 6.58 27.15
N LEU A 311 9.66 6.16 25.93
CA LEU A 311 8.69 6.12 24.83
C LEU A 311 7.67 5.00 25.04
N TYR A 312 8.15 3.82 25.46
CA TYR A 312 7.25 2.74 25.89
C TYR A 312 6.33 3.20 27.02
N GLN A 313 6.86 3.83 28.07
CA GLN A 313 6.06 4.36 29.17
C GLN A 313 4.99 5.35 28.70
N THR A 314 5.32 6.19 27.71
CA THR A 314 4.36 7.13 27.12
C THR A 314 3.26 6.40 26.37
N ILE A 315 3.60 5.42 25.52
CA ILE A 315 2.62 4.60 24.79
C ILE A 315 1.73 3.83 25.78
N PHE A 316 2.32 3.15 26.77
CA PHE A 316 1.60 2.39 27.79
C PHE A 316 0.66 3.26 28.62
N LYS A 317 1.08 4.49 28.96
CA LYS A 317 0.20 5.44 29.63
C LYS A 317 -1.04 5.73 28.79
N ARG A 318 -0.86 6.06 27.50
CA ARG A 318 -1.99 6.33 26.58
C ARG A 318 -2.91 5.11 26.42
N LEU A 319 -2.35 3.91 26.30
CA LEU A 319 -3.11 2.66 26.22
C LEU A 319 -3.92 2.41 27.51
N ASN A 320 -3.32 2.62 28.68
CA ASN A 320 -4.00 2.48 29.96
C ASN A 320 -5.11 3.52 30.15
N ASP A 321 -4.88 4.76 29.74
CA ASP A 321 -5.88 5.83 29.80
C ASP A 321 -7.16 5.39 29.04
N ILE A 322 -7.01 4.78 27.85
CA ILE A 322 -8.13 4.22 27.07
C ILE A 322 -8.88 3.12 27.83
N LEU A 323 -8.15 2.21 28.49
CA LEU A 323 -8.77 1.13 29.28
C LEU A 323 -9.56 1.65 30.48
N THR A 324 -9.16 2.79 31.04
CA THR A 324 -9.86 3.42 32.17
C THR A 324 -11.05 4.28 31.73
N SER A 325 -11.09 4.74 30.48
CA SER A 325 -12.12 5.66 29.96
C SER A 325 -13.30 4.94 29.28
N SER A 326 -13.66 3.73 29.71
CA SER A 326 -14.68 2.87 29.08
C SER A 326 -14.32 2.42 27.65
N PRO A 327 -13.42 1.42 27.50
CA PRO A 327 -12.83 1.04 26.21
C PRO A 327 -13.80 0.39 25.22
N GLY A 328 -14.93 -0.15 25.69
CA GLY A 328 -15.95 -0.78 24.84
C GLY A 328 -15.35 -1.85 23.92
N ALA A 329 -15.61 -1.75 22.61
CA ALA A 329 -15.09 -2.68 21.60
C ALA A 329 -13.56 -2.60 21.40
N LEU A 330 -12.88 -1.55 21.89
CA LEU A 330 -11.43 -1.40 21.74
C LEU A 330 -10.65 -2.21 22.78
N GLU A 331 -11.28 -2.64 23.87
CA GLU A 331 -10.60 -3.34 24.96
C GLU A 331 -9.72 -4.52 24.50
N PRO A 332 -10.19 -5.42 23.61
CA PRO A 332 -9.36 -6.53 23.12
C PRO A 332 -8.14 -6.04 22.33
N VAL A 333 -8.33 -5.00 21.49
CA VAL A 333 -7.26 -4.41 20.68
C VAL A 333 -6.17 -3.84 21.57
N ILE A 334 -6.55 -3.03 22.56
CA ILE A 334 -5.59 -2.39 23.47
C ILE A 334 -4.80 -3.43 24.27
N TRP A 335 -5.45 -4.48 24.78
CA TRP A 335 -4.76 -5.55 25.50
C TRP A 335 -3.78 -6.32 24.61
N THR A 336 -4.13 -6.59 23.35
CA THR A 336 -3.22 -7.21 22.38
C THR A 336 -1.99 -6.31 22.16
N SER A 337 -2.20 -5.01 21.95
CA SER A 337 -1.09 -4.06 21.77
C SER A 337 -0.20 -3.96 23.00
N ILE A 338 -0.77 -3.96 24.21
CA ILE A 338 0.00 -4.00 25.47
C ILE A 338 0.87 -5.26 25.52
N TYR A 339 0.30 -6.43 25.19
CA TYR A 339 1.02 -7.70 25.21
C TYR A 339 2.18 -7.69 24.20
N ASP A 340 1.91 -7.34 22.95
CA ASP A 340 2.91 -7.32 21.88
C ASP A 340 4.04 -6.33 22.20
N LEU A 341 3.71 -5.13 22.69
CA LEU A 341 4.72 -4.14 23.06
C LEU A 341 5.51 -4.54 24.31
N THR A 342 4.90 -5.22 25.28
CA THR A 342 5.61 -5.73 26.46
C THR A 342 6.71 -6.71 26.05
N SER A 343 6.47 -7.53 25.02
CA SER A 343 7.45 -8.50 24.53
C SER A 343 8.69 -7.88 23.85
N THR A 344 8.57 -6.62 23.40
CA THR A 344 9.64 -5.90 22.71
C THR A 344 10.39 -4.92 23.63
N ALA A 345 9.81 -4.56 24.77
CA ALA A 345 10.38 -3.61 25.70
C ALA A 345 11.66 -4.11 26.40
N PRO A 346 12.60 -3.21 26.76
CA PRO A 346 13.76 -3.58 27.56
C PRO A 346 13.37 -4.20 28.90
N ALA A 347 14.11 -5.22 29.34
CA ALA A 347 13.80 -6.00 30.54
C ALA A 347 13.79 -5.17 31.85
N ASP A 348 14.55 -4.08 31.89
CA ASP A 348 14.66 -3.15 33.01
C ASP A 348 13.65 -1.98 32.92
N CYS A 349 12.80 -1.95 31.88
CA CYS A 349 11.83 -0.89 31.70
C CYS A 349 10.61 -1.07 32.60
N ALA A 350 10.36 -0.10 33.49
CA ALA A 350 9.14 -0.04 34.28
C ALA A 350 7.97 0.47 33.42
N LEU A 351 7.34 -0.44 32.65
CA LEU A 351 6.23 -0.14 31.73
C LEU A 351 4.94 0.25 32.44
N PHE A 352 4.72 -0.33 33.62
CA PHE A 352 3.60 -0.01 34.48
C PHE A 352 4.12 0.92 35.58
N MET A 353 3.66 2.17 35.61
CA MET A 353 3.93 3.02 36.76
C MET A 353 3.33 2.34 37.99
N VAL A 354 4.12 2.19 39.05
CA VAL A 354 3.84 1.45 40.29
C VAL A 354 2.55 1.89 41.01
N ASN A 355 1.92 3.00 40.59
CA ASN A 355 0.68 3.55 41.13
C ASN A 355 -0.58 3.36 40.26
N LEU A 356 -0.47 2.76 39.07
CA LEU A 356 -1.66 2.33 38.31
C LEU A 356 -2.02 0.92 38.73
N GLN A 357 -3.06 0.79 39.55
CA GLN A 357 -3.78 -0.48 39.72
C GLN A 357 -4.10 -1.04 38.32
N CYS A 358 -4.03 -2.37 38.15
CA CYS A 358 -4.42 -3.02 36.89
C CYS A 358 -5.73 -2.40 36.40
N PRO A 359 -5.79 -1.82 35.17
CA PRO A 359 -6.97 -1.10 34.71
C PRO A 359 -8.22 -1.96 34.88
N ILE A 360 -9.12 -1.56 35.76
CA ILE A 360 -10.38 -2.26 35.95
C ILE A 360 -11.31 -1.80 34.82
N THR A 361 -11.33 -2.54 33.72
CA THR A 361 -12.26 -2.23 32.63
C THR A 361 -13.70 -2.43 33.12
N SER A 362 -14.56 -1.43 32.96
CA SER A 362 -15.97 -1.54 33.35
C SER A 362 -16.68 -2.52 32.41
N HIS A 363 -17.46 -3.45 32.95
CA HIS A 363 -18.36 -4.29 32.16
C HIS A 363 -19.76 -3.67 32.17
N ASN A 364 -20.36 -3.45 31.00
CA ASN A 364 -21.75 -3.02 30.90
C ASN A 364 -22.63 -4.24 30.60
N GLU A 365 -23.32 -4.73 31.62
CA GLU A 365 -24.22 -5.89 31.51
C GLU A 365 -25.25 -5.71 30.38
N SER A 366 -25.83 -4.52 30.22
CA SER A 366 -26.81 -4.24 29.16
C SER A 366 -26.23 -4.39 27.75
N VAL A 367 -24.93 -4.12 27.56
CA VAL A 367 -24.26 -4.29 26.26
C VAL A 367 -23.92 -5.75 26.02
N VAL A 368 -23.37 -6.44 27.03
CA VAL A 368 -23.01 -7.86 26.93
C VAL A 368 -24.25 -8.73 26.69
N CYS A 369 -25.38 -8.37 27.30
CA CYS A 369 -26.61 -9.14 27.25
C CYS A 369 -27.61 -8.67 26.20
N ASN A 370 -27.25 -7.71 25.35
CA ASN A 370 -28.13 -7.26 24.28
C ASN A 370 -28.34 -8.39 23.25
N GLY A 371 -29.57 -8.85 23.10
CA GLY A 371 -29.93 -9.93 22.17
C GLY A 371 -29.53 -11.34 22.62
N VAL A 372 -29.09 -11.51 23.86
CA VAL A 372 -28.76 -12.83 24.44
C VAL A 372 -29.97 -13.34 25.22
N ASP A 373 -30.49 -14.52 24.85
CA ASP A 373 -31.57 -15.19 25.58
C ASP A 373 -31.01 -16.22 26.57
N SER A 374 -30.95 -15.85 27.86
CA SER A 374 -30.48 -16.73 28.94
C SER A 374 -31.62 -17.45 29.68
N SER A 375 -32.86 -17.39 29.17
CA SER A 375 -34.04 -17.90 29.88
C SER A 375 -34.05 -19.42 30.06
N LEU A 376 -33.70 -20.16 29.00
CA LEU A 376 -33.60 -21.62 29.03
C LEU A 376 -32.53 -22.10 30.01
N PHE A 377 -31.35 -21.47 29.98
CA PHE A 377 -30.27 -21.78 30.92
C PHE A 377 -30.72 -21.53 32.37
N GLN A 378 -31.31 -20.37 32.66
CA GLN A 378 -31.80 -20.04 34.00
C GLN A 378 -32.84 -21.05 34.48
N GLN A 379 -33.77 -21.46 33.61
CA GLN A 379 -34.78 -22.46 33.92
C GLN A 379 -34.17 -23.83 34.25
N SER A 380 -33.21 -24.30 33.45
CA SER A 380 -32.49 -25.56 33.73
C SER A 380 -31.68 -25.50 35.02
N LEU A 381 -31.06 -24.35 35.30
CA LEU A 381 -30.31 -24.11 36.52
C LEU A 381 -31.21 -24.19 37.76
N ASP A 382 -32.41 -23.60 37.70
CA ASP A 382 -33.38 -23.61 38.79
C ASP A 382 -34.01 -25.01 39.01
N MET A 383 -34.04 -25.85 37.97
CA MET A 383 -34.45 -27.25 38.08
C MET A 383 -33.34 -28.19 38.61
N GLY A 384 -32.10 -27.70 38.74
CA GLY A 384 -30.96 -28.48 39.22
C GLY A 384 -30.46 -29.55 38.25
N ASN A 385 -30.87 -29.50 36.98
CA ASN A 385 -30.44 -30.43 35.93
C ASN A 385 -29.93 -29.64 34.73
N VAL A 386 -28.78 -28.98 34.91
CA VAL A 386 -28.15 -28.17 33.87
C VAL A 386 -26.76 -28.71 33.55
N ASP A 387 -26.48 -28.88 32.26
CA ASP A 387 -25.11 -28.98 31.78
C ASP A 387 -24.68 -27.62 31.25
N VAL A 388 -23.81 -26.93 31.99
CA VAL A 388 -23.33 -25.58 31.64
C VAL A 388 -22.59 -25.54 30.31
N CYS A 389 -22.10 -26.68 29.81
CA CYS A 389 -21.33 -26.77 28.57
C CYS A 389 -22.17 -26.69 27.30
N ASP A 390 -23.50 -26.87 27.42
CA ASP A 390 -24.46 -26.76 26.33
C ASP A 390 -24.81 -25.30 25.99
N TYR A 391 -24.40 -24.36 26.85
CA TYR A 391 -24.71 -22.94 26.74
C TYR A 391 -23.43 -22.13 26.53
N SER A 392 -23.53 -21.02 25.80
CA SER A 392 -22.43 -20.07 25.64
C SER A 392 -22.13 -19.32 26.94
N VAL A 393 -20.91 -18.79 27.07
CA VAL A 393 -20.52 -17.99 28.24
C VAL A 393 -21.36 -16.71 28.33
N SER A 394 -21.83 -16.19 27.20
CA SER A 394 -22.76 -15.06 27.17
C SER A 394 -24.12 -15.42 27.81
N GLU A 395 -24.69 -16.57 27.49
CA GLU A 395 -25.95 -17.04 28.10
C GLU A 395 -25.79 -17.28 29.61
N LEU A 396 -24.67 -17.88 30.03
CA LEU A 396 -24.30 -18.02 31.43
C LEU A 396 -24.20 -16.64 32.13
N ALA A 397 -23.46 -15.70 31.54
CA ALA A 397 -23.20 -14.38 32.12
C ALA A 397 -24.47 -13.51 32.24
N CYS A 398 -25.43 -13.69 31.33
CA CYS A 398 -26.66 -12.91 31.28
C CYS A 398 -27.79 -13.45 32.16
N ALA A 399 -27.58 -14.59 32.82
CA ALA A 399 -28.50 -15.15 33.79
C ALA A 399 -28.39 -14.49 35.19
N SER A 400 -29.33 -14.83 36.08
CA SER A 400 -29.38 -14.35 37.47
C SER A 400 -28.34 -15.05 38.36
N LEU A 401 -27.99 -16.30 38.04
CA LEU A 401 -26.95 -17.11 38.70
C LEU A 401 -27.18 -17.38 40.20
N ALA A 402 -28.39 -17.16 40.72
CA ALA A 402 -28.71 -17.39 42.14
C ALA A 402 -28.42 -18.82 42.63
N ASN A 403 -28.61 -19.83 41.76
CA ASN A 403 -28.36 -21.25 42.03
C ASN A 403 -27.06 -21.76 41.38
N PHE A 404 -26.18 -20.86 40.92
CA PHE A 404 -24.92 -21.22 40.30
C PHE A 404 -23.89 -21.63 41.36
N THR A 405 -23.18 -22.75 41.14
CA THR A 405 -22.34 -23.38 42.16
C THR A 405 -20.88 -23.44 41.72
N VAL A 406 -20.00 -23.79 42.66
CA VAL A 406 -18.57 -24.02 42.39
C VAL A 406 -18.39 -25.04 41.26
N ASP A 407 -19.12 -26.16 41.29
CA ASP A 407 -19.02 -27.22 40.27
C ASP A 407 -19.47 -26.73 38.89
N HIS A 408 -20.54 -25.92 38.84
CA HIS A 408 -20.97 -25.28 37.61
C HIS A 408 -19.87 -24.39 37.02
N LEU A 409 -19.23 -23.52 37.84
CA LEU A 409 -18.16 -22.64 37.37
C LEU A 409 -16.91 -23.42 36.92
N VAL A 410 -16.50 -24.45 37.67
CA VAL A 410 -15.38 -25.34 37.31
C VAL A 410 -15.66 -26.00 35.96
N LYS A 411 -16.88 -26.53 35.77
CA LYS A 411 -17.26 -27.21 34.53
C LYS A 411 -17.30 -26.25 33.34
N SER A 412 -17.78 -25.01 33.54
CA SER A 412 -17.70 -23.95 32.51
C SER A 412 -16.25 -23.67 32.10
N LEU A 413 -15.32 -23.53 33.06
CA LEU A 413 -13.90 -23.32 32.75
C LEU A 413 -13.31 -24.50 31.95
N GLN A 414 -13.67 -25.74 32.32
CA GLN A 414 -13.19 -26.96 31.65
C GLN A 414 -13.63 -27.08 30.19
N CYS A 415 -14.88 -26.76 29.88
CA CYS A 415 -15.40 -27.00 28.53
C CYS A 415 -15.30 -25.79 27.59
N HIS A 416 -15.12 -24.57 28.10
CA HIS A 416 -15.01 -23.37 27.25
C HIS A 416 -13.58 -22.87 27.04
N LEU A 417 -12.68 -22.99 28.02
CA LEU A 417 -11.29 -22.53 27.86
C LEU A 417 -10.49 -23.28 26.77
N PRO A 418 -10.64 -24.61 26.59
CA PRO A 418 -9.88 -25.35 25.58
C PRO A 418 -10.43 -25.19 24.15
N ARG A 419 -11.56 -24.50 23.95
CA ARG A 419 -12.20 -24.42 22.63
C ARG A 419 -11.31 -23.62 21.66
N PRO A 420 -11.21 -24.05 20.38
CA PRO A 420 -10.43 -23.33 19.38
C PRO A 420 -10.96 -21.92 19.10
N ASN A 421 -12.26 -21.70 19.29
CA ASN A 421 -12.89 -20.38 19.24
C ASN A 421 -13.20 -19.92 20.67
N PRO A 422 -12.43 -18.96 21.23
CA PRO A 422 -12.63 -18.49 22.58
C PRO A 422 -13.90 -17.64 22.69
N GLU A 423 -14.64 -17.83 23.78
CA GLU A 423 -15.83 -17.04 24.11
C GLU A 423 -15.46 -15.57 24.42
N PRO A 424 -16.38 -14.61 24.24
CA PRO A 424 -16.08 -13.18 24.40
C PRO A 424 -15.51 -12.83 25.79
N ARG A 425 -14.40 -12.08 25.83
CA ARG A 425 -13.78 -11.62 27.11
C ARG A 425 -14.75 -10.87 28.01
N ALA A 426 -15.64 -10.06 27.43
CA ALA A 426 -16.64 -9.31 28.18
C ALA A 426 -17.68 -10.21 28.85
N ALA A 427 -18.06 -11.33 28.21
CA ALA A 427 -18.97 -12.32 28.78
C ALA A 427 -18.31 -13.06 29.95
N TRP A 428 -17.06 -13.50 29.79
CA TRP A 428 -16.27 -14.05 30.90
C TRP A 428 -16.16 -13.08 32.06
N LYS A 429 -15.84 -11.81 31.77
CA LYS A 429 -15.72 -10.79 32.81
C LYS A 429 -17.03 -10.61 33.59
N LEU A 430 -18.17 -10.53 32.90
CA LEU A 430 -19.48 -10.43 33.53
C LEU A 430 -19.80 -11.67 34.39
N LEU A 431 -19.61 -12.87 33.84
CA LEU A 431 -19.85 -14.14 34.54
C LEU A 431 -18.99 -14.24 35.81
N LEU A 432 -17.68 -14.03 35.70
CA LEU A 432 -16.75 -14.12 36.83
C LEU A 432 -16.99 -13.03 37.87
N THR A 433 -17.49 -11.87 37.45
CA THR A 433 -17.88 -10.81 38.39
C THR A 433 -19.14 -11.21 39.18
N LYS A 434 -20.16 -11.75 38.51
CA LYS A 434 -21.38 -12.26 39.17
C LYS A 434 -21.09 -13.47 40.06
N ALA A 435 -20.17 -14.34 39.66
CA ALA A 435 -19.75 -15.52 40.42
C ALA A 435 -18.58 -15.25 41.38
N SER A 436 -18.26 -13.99 41.67
CA SER A 436 -17.06 -13.61 42.44
C SER A 436 -16.99 -14.26 43.83
N THR A 437 -18.13 -14.52 44.48
CA THR A 437 -18.19 -15.17 45.80
C THR A 437 -17.75 -16.63 45.81
N ILE A 438 -17.84 -17.32 44.66
CA ILE A 438 -17.46 -18.74 44.51
C ILE A 438 -16.20 -18.91 43.65
N LEU A 439 -15.68 -17.82 43.07
CA LEU A 439 -14.61 -17.84 42.08
C LEU A 439 -13.31 -18.43 42.63
N ASP A 440 -12.86 -17.99 43.80
CA ASP A 440 -11.60 -18.46 44.39
C ASP A 440 -11.63 -19.97 44.65
N GLN A 441 -12.76 -20.47 45.17
CA GLN A 441 -12.97 -21.89 45.43
C GLN A 441 -13.01 -22.70 44.13
N ALA A 442 -13.68 -22.19 43.10
CA ALA A 442 -13.72 -22.83 41.78
C ALA A 442 -12.34 -22.89 41.12
N LEU A 443 -11.57 -21.80 41.16
CA LEU A 443 -10.20 -21.76 40.63
C LEU A 443 -9.28 -22.75 41.34
N TYR A 444 -9.40 -22.89 42.67
CA TYR A 444 -8.67 -23.88 43.44
C TYR A 444 -9.00 -25.32 42.99
N VAL A 445 -10.29 -25.65 42.84
CA VAL A 445 -10.73 -26.98 42.38
C VAL A 445 -10.26 -27.26 40.96
N PHE A 446 -10.45 -26.30 40.04
CA PHE A 446 -10.05 -26.40 38.64
C PHE A 446 -8.54 -26.64 38.49
N THR A 447 -7.72 -25.90 39.24
CA THR A 447 -6.25 -26.03 39.21
C THR A 447 -5.77 -27.40 39.70
N ASN A 448 -6.38 -27.92 40.77
CA ASN A 448 -6.06 -29.24 41.30
C ASN A 448 -6.44 -30.37 40.31
N GLN A 449 -7.58 -30.23 39.63
CA GLN A 449 -8.02 -31.19 38.63
C GLN A 449 -7.10 -31.19 37.40
N LEU A 450 -6.67 -30.02 36.92
CA LEU A 450 -5.66 -29.90 35.85
C LEU A 450 -4.31 -30.50 36.25
N SER A 451 -3.84 -30.23 37.47
CA SER A 451 -2.58 -30.78 37.98
C SER A 451 -2.62 -32.30 38.07
N SER A 452 -3.73 -32.86 38.55
CA SER A 452 -3.96 -34.32 38.57
C SER A 452 -3.93 -34.92 37.16
N TYR A 453 -4.61 -34.27 36.20
CA TYR A 453 -4.66 -34.71 34.81
C TYR A 453 -3.27 -34.68 34.12
N ILE A 454 -2.51 -33.60 34.32
CA ILE A 454 -1.13 -33.46 33.81
C ILE A 454 -0.21 -34.51 34.43
N ASN A 455 -0.29 -34.72 35.75
CA ASN A 455 0.50 -35.74 36.44
C ASN A 455 0.16 -37.17 35.95
N THR A 456 -1.11 -37.42 35.63
CA THR A 456 -1.54 -38.72 35.06
C THR A 456 -1.00 -38.92 33.65
N LEU A 457 -1.00 -37.87 32.81
CA LEU A 457 -0.41 -37.91 31.47
C LEU A 457 1.11 -38.08 31.48
N LEU A 458 1.80 -37.48 32.46
CA LEU A 458 3.24 -37.63 32.64
C LEU A 458 3.64 -39.00 33.22
N ALA A 459 2.75 -39.65 33.99
CA ALA A 459 2.98 -41.00 34.50
C ALA A 459 2.76 -42.11 33.44
N HIS A 460 2.16 -41.77 32.30
CA HIS A 460 1.93 -42.68 31.16
C HIS A 460 2.88 -42.43 29.97
N LYS A 461 3.90 -41.58 30.14
CA LYS A 461 5.09 -41.48 29.27
C LYS A 461 6.29 -42.07 30.00
#